data_AF-A0A949NVC6-F1
#
_entry.id   AF-A0A949NVC6-F1
#
_cell.length_a   1.000
_cell.length_b   1.000
_cell.length_c   1.000
_cell.angle_alpha   90.00
_cell.angle_beta   90.00
_cell.angle_gamma   90.00
#
_symmetry.space_group_name_H-M   'P 1'
#
loop_
_entity.id
_entity.type
_entity.pdbx_description
1 polymer ?
#
loop_
_entity_poly.entity_id
_entity_poly.type
_entity_poly.pdbx_seq_one_letter_code
_entity_poly.pdbx_strand_id
1 'polypeptide(L)'
;MRHFNLLLLALLLSTLGCATLTDSEDPGPAPTQQSFFYDFNDIRIPEEMEIQPNRSIITPTESGKFGTMMFRGRAEPISLFDFFFNTMPKDGWSLVTYQKYQRYNLVFTKENRVCMITIEESPIWYTWLEVKVTPKAPSASTPAYSIGSQPADPYQSDPSSGSSFESERTLSQ
;
A
#
# COMPACT_ATOMS: atom_id res chain seq x y z
N MET A 1 29.11 -49.62 4.04
CA MET A 1 29.89 -49.12 5.20
C MET A 1 31.19 -48.40 4.82
N ARG A 2 31.99 -48.86 3.83
CA ARG A 2 33.25 -48.18 3.43
C ARG A 2 33.03 -46.81 2.77
N HIS A 3 31.99 -46.64 1.96
CA HIS A 3 31.64 -45.34 1.35
C HIS A 3 31.01 -44.35 2.34
N PHE A 4 30.37 -44.86 3.39
CA PHE A 4 29.80 -44.03 4.45
C PHE A 4 30.91 -43.35 5.28
N ASN A 5 31.98 -44.09 5.60
CA ASN A 5 33.14 -43.52 6.29
C ASN A 5 33.89 -42.48 5.42
N LEU A 6 33.90 -42.66 4.09
CA LEU A 6 34.48 -41.68 3.16
C LEU A 6 33.64 -40.40 3.04
N LEU A 7 32.31 -40.52 3.03
CA LEU A 7 31.40 -39.37 3.04
C LEU A 7 31.46 -38.60 4.37
N LEU A 8 31.59 -39.31 5.50
CA LEU A 8 31.69 -38.70 6.82
C LEU A 8 33.03 -37.99 7.02
N LEU A 9 34.11 -38.51 6.42
CA LEU A 9 35.42 -37.84 6.41
C LEU A 9 35.45 -36.60 5.50
N ALA A 10 34.77 -36.65 4.35
CA ALA A 10 34.67 -35.51 3.43
C ALA A 10 33.85 -34.34 4.03
N LEU A 11 32.80 -34.65 4.80
CA LEU A 11 31.96 -33.67 5.51
C LEU A 11 32.71 -33.01 6.69
N LEU A 12 33.60 -33.75 7.36
CA LEU A 12 34.42 -33.22 8.45
C LEU A 12 35.52 -32.27 7.95
N LEU A 13 36.10 -32.53 6.77
CA LEU A 13 37.12 -31.66 6.16
C LEU A 13 36.60 -30.31 5.67
N SER A 14 35.28 -30.13 5.54
CA SER A 14 34.68 -28.87 5.08
C SER A 14 34.55 -27.81 6.18
N THR A 15 34.84 -28.16 7.44
CA THR A 15 34.67 -27.27 8.61
C THR A 15 35.92 -26.49 8.99
N LEU A 16 37.08 -26.73 8.34
CA LEU A 16 38.25 -25.87 8.45
C LEU A 16 38.15 -24.71 7.43
N GLY A 17 37.11 -23.89 7.60
CA GLY A 17 36.91 -22.64 6.89
C GLY A 17 37.30 -21.46 7.77
N CYS A 18 38.36 -20.77 7.35
CA CYS A 18 38.99 -19.52 7.83
C CYS A 18 38.32 -18.72 8.97
N ALA A 19 39.06 -18.54 10.07
CA ALA A 19 38.81 -17.48 11.04
C ALA A 19 38.95 -16.11 10.35
N THR A 20 37.85 -15.37 10.27
CA THR A 20 37.86 -13.99 9.81
C THR A 20 38.22 -13.10 10.99
N LEU A 21 39.27 -12.29 10.84
CA LEU A 21 39.69 -11.28 11.80
C LEU A 21 38.51 -10.33 12.06
N THR A 22 38.06 -10.25 13.32
CA THR A 22 37.19 -9.18 13.78
C THR A 22 38.02 -7.90 13.88
N ASP A 23 38.03 -7.12 12.80
CA ASP A 23 38.38 -5.71 12.90
C ASP A 23 37.19 -5.00 13.54
N SER A 24 37.48 -4.24 14.60
CA SER A 24 36.47 -3.49 15.33
C SER A 24 36.22 -2.19 14.56
N GLU A 25 35.42 -2.31 13.50
CA GLU A 25 35.01 -1.14 12.73
C GLU A 25 33.91 -0.41 13.52
N ASP A 26 34.26 0.81 13.93
CA ASP A 26 33.42 1.90 14.39
C ASP A 26 32.00 1.83 13.79
N PRO A 27 30.90 2.04 14.53
CA PRO A 27 29.57 2.09 13.94
C PRO A 27 29.51 3.27 12.97
N GLY A 28 29.81 2.97 11.71
CA GLY A 28 29.67 3.89 10.59
C GLY A 28 28.26 4.48 10.61
N PRO A 29 28.09 5.71 10.11
CA PRO A 29 26.79 6.36 10.10
C PRO A 29 25.77 5.42 9.47
N ALA A 30 24.61 5.28 10.13
CA ALA A 30 23.52 4.41 9.70
C ALA A 30 23.31 4.54 8.18
N PRO A 31 23.07 3.43 7.46
CA PRO A 31 22.90 3.45 6.01
C PRO A 31 21.86 4.51 5.68
N THR A 32 22.30 5.55 4.98
CA THR A 32 21.41 6.61 4.54
C THR A 32 20.58 5.96 3.44
N GLN A 33 19.34 5.55 3.73
CA GLN A 33 18.38 5.12 2.72
C GLN A 33 18.29 6.26 1.70
N GLN A 34 18.97 6.11 0.55
CA GLN A 34 18.84 7.14 -0.47
C GLN A 34 17.47 6.95 -1.11
N SER A 35 16.88 8.07 -1.49
CA SER A 35 15.53 8.09 -2.03
C SER A 35 15.50 9.01 -3.23
N PHE A 36 14.84 8.58 -4.29
CA PHE A 36 14.80 9.32 -5.54
C PHE A 36 13.45 10.02 -5.72
N PHE A 37 13.48 11.08 -6.52
CA PHE A 37 12.29 11.72 -7.06
C PHE A 37 12.05 11.22 -8.47
N TYR A 38 10.82 10.77 -8.74
CA TYR A 38 10.35 10.44 -10.09
C TYR A 38 9.53 11.62 -10.63
N ASP A 39 8.37 11.37 -11.22
CA ASP A 39 7.51 12.43 -11.75
C ASP A 39 6.94 13.35 -10.65
N PHE A 40 6.85 12.86 -9.41
CA PHE A 40 6.44 13.65 -8.25
C PHE A 40 7.69 14.13 -7.49
N ASN A 41 8.08 15.40 -7.70
CA ASN A 41 9.26 16.02 -7.07
C ASN A 41 9.16 16.24 -5.56
N ASP A 42 8.01 15.92 -4.95
CA ASP A 42 7.74 16.10 -3.53
C ASP A 42 7.24 14.82 -2.86
N ILE A 43 7.52 13.68 -3.49
CA ILE A 43 7.31 12.34 -2.93
C ILE A 43 8.59 11.55 -3.19
N ARG A 44 9.36 11.34 -2.13
CA ARG A 44 10.57 10.50 -2.18
C ARG A 44 10.18 9.04 -2.26
N ILE A 45 10.88 8.26 -3.07
CA ILE A 45 10.70 6.81 -3.19
C ILE A 45 11.97 6.11 -2.69
N PRO A 46 11.88 5.12 -1.79
CA PRO A 46 13.04 4.35 -1.34
C PRO A 46 13.78 3.66 -2.50
N GLU A 47 15.11 3.60 -2.40
CA GLU A 47 16.02 2.98 -3.36
C GLU A 47 15.67 1.53 -3.71
N GLU A 48 15.18 0.77 -2.74
CA GLU A 48 14.84 -0.63 -2.91
C GLU A 48 13.56 -0.86 -3.75
N MET A 49 12.92 0.21 -4.22
CA MET A 49 11.69 0.19 -5.01
C MET A 49 11.95 0.62 -6.47
N GLU A 50 11.79 -0.32 -7.40
CA GLU A 50 11.99 -0.08 -8.83
C GLU A 50 10.68 0.28 -9.53
N ILE A 51 10.67 1.39 -10.26
CA ILE A 51 9.51 1.83 -11.04
C ILE A 51 9.09 0.77 -12.08
N GLN A 52 7.79 0.64 -12.29
CA GLN A 52 7.18 -0.24 -13.28
C GLN A 52 6.45 0.63 -14.32
N PRO A 53 7.13 1.12 -15.37
CA PRO A 53 6.58 2.10 -16.30
C PRO A 53 5.31 1.60 -17.00
N ASN A 54 5.26 0.32 -17.35
CA ASN A 54 4.12 -0.30 -18.02
C ASN A 54 2.85 -0.38 -17.15
N ARG A 55 2.97 -0.10 -15.84
CA ARG A 55 1.86 -0.05 -14.88
C ARG A 55 1.67 1.34 -14.29
N SER A 56 2.44 2.31 -14.76
CA SER A 56 2.42 3.69 -14.28
C SER A 56 1.77 4.58 -15.34
N ILE A 57 1.00 5.56 -14.90
CA ILE A 57 0.38 6.56 -15.75
C ILE A 57 0.52 7.92 -15.09
N ILE A 58 1.07 8.88 -15.82
CA ILE A 58 1.19 10.26 -15.38
C ILE A 58 0.54 11.17 -16.42
N THR A 59 -0.28 12.08 -15.93
CA THR A 59 -0.96 13.10 -16.72
C THR A 59 -0.49 14.47 -16.22
N PRO A 60 0.30 15.20 -17.02
CA PRO A 60 0.64 16.58 -16.72
C PRO A 60 -0.58 17.49 -16.95
N THR A 61 -0.74 18.49 -16.08
CA THR A 61 -1.76 19.55 -16.18
C THR A 61 -1.13 20.89 -15.84
N GLU A 62 -1.84 22.00 -16.05
CA GLU A 62 -1.40 23.33 -15.63
C GLU A 62 -1.16 23.42 -14.11
N SER A 63 -1.95 22.69 -13.33
CA SER A 63 -1.86 22.66 -11.86
C SER A 63 -0.85 21.66 -11.29
N GLY A 64 -0.11 20.95 -12.16
CA GLY A 64 0.89 19.95 -11.77
C GLY A 64 0.66 18.59 -12.41
N LYS A 65 1.43 17.59 -11.97
CA LYS A 65 1.35 16.21 -12.44
C LYS A 65 0.44 15.38 -11.54
N PHE A 66 -0.42 14.59 -12.16
CA PHE A 66 -1.34 13.65 -11.49
C PHE A 66 -1.21 12.27 -12.10
N GLY A 67 -1.68 11.25 -11.40
CA GLY A 67 -1.70 9.87 -11.90
C GLY A 67 -1.23 8.87 -10.86
N THR A 68 -0.82 7.70 -11.35
CA THR A 68 -0.40 6.57 -10.53
C THR A 68 0.99 6.12 -10.96
N MET A 69 1.92 6.01 -10.02
CA MET A 69 3.19 5.33 -10.22
C MET A 69 3.17 4.00 -9.48
N MET A 70 3.55 2.94 -10.18
CA MET A 70 3.68 1.60 -9.62
C MET A 70 5.15 1.26 -9.47
N PHE A 71 5.51 0.70 -8.32
CA PHE A 71 6.85 0.23 -8.01
C PHE A 71 6.80 -1.21 -7.53
N ARG A 72 7.92 -1.92 -7.69
CA ARG A 72 8.13 -3.27 -7.18
C ARG A 72 9.52 -3.35 -6.56
N GLY A 73 9.61 -3.97 -5.39
CA GLY A 73 10.88 -4.06 -4.67
C GLY A 73 10.87 -5.17 -3.63
N ARG A 74 11.95 -5.21 -2.84
CA ARG A 74 12.11 -6.16 -1.72
C ARG A 74 12.03 -5.49 -0.35
N ALA A 75 11.58 -4.24 -0.31
CA ALA A 75 11.31 -3.54 0.93
C ALA A 75 10.28 -4.29 1.78
N GLU A 76 10.50 -4.35 3.08
CA GLU A 76 9.49 -4.86 4.01
C GLU A 76 8.30 -3.88 4.04
N PRO A 77 7.04 -4.36 3.98
CA PRO A 77 5.87 -3.48 3.95
C PRO A 77 5.78 -2.47 5.10
N ILE A 78 6.18 -2.89 6.31
CA ILE A 78 6.19 -2.02 7.49
C ILE A 78 7.25 -0.91 7.38
N SER A 79 8.41 -1.23 6.82
CA SER A 79 9.48 -0.26 6.58
C SER A 79 9.06 0.78 5.54
N LEU A 80 8.35 0.37 4.48
CA LEU A 80 7.75 1.33 3.54
C LEU A 80 6.70 2.22 4.21
N PHE A 81 5.83 1.63 5.04
CA PHE A 81 4.85 2.41 5.79
C PHE A 81 5.54 3.49 6.63
N ASP A 82 6.53 3.11 7.44
CA ASP A 82 7.23 4.03 8.34
C ASP A 82 8.02 5.08 7.56
N PHE A 83 8.62 4.70 6.43
CA PHE A 83 9.28 5.64 5.52
C PHE A 83 8.33 6.76 5.09
N PHE A 84 7.16 6.44 4.54
CA PHE A 84 6.20 7.44 4.08
C PHE A 84 5.55 8.21 5.23
N PHE A 85 5.26 7.54 6.34
CA PHE A 85 4.72 8.20 7.53
C PHE A 85 5.64 9.31 8.04
N ASN A 86 6.95 9.11 7.95
CA ASN A 86 7.96 10.06 8.46
C ASN A 86 8.46 11.08 7.43
N THR A 87 8.49 10.74 6.14
CA THR A 87 9.04 11.61 5.08
C THR A 87 7.99 12.56 4.50
N MET A 88 6.77 12.09 4.26
CA MET A 88 5.70 12.87 3.65
C MET A 88 5.40 14.18 4.43
N PRO A 89 5.28 14.17 5.78
CA PRO A 89 5.09 15.42 6.54
C PRO A 89 6.23 16.42 6.39
N LYS A 90 7.48 15.95 6.26
CA LYS A 90 8.64 16.82 6.05
C LYS A 90 8.61 17.49 4.68
N ASP A 91 7.93 16.86 3.71
CA ASP A 91 7.71 17.39 2.36
C ASP A 91 6.39 18.18 2.24
N GLY A 92 5.76 18.53 3.37
CA GLY A 92 4.57 19.39 3.44
C GLY A 92 3.25 18.67 3.21
N TRP A 93 3.22 17.34 3.23
CA TRP A 93 1.99 16.56 3.15
C TRP A 93 1.37 16.37 4.54
N SER A 94 0.06 16.53 4.65
CA SER A 94 -0.69 16.26 5.89
C SER A 94 -1.34 14.89 5.83
N LEU A 95 -1.10 14.05 6.84
CA LEU A 95 -1.73 12.74 6.95
C LEU A 95 -3.25 12.91 7.19
N VAL A 96 -4.05 12.25 6.36
CA VAL A 96 -5.51 12.21 6.46
C VAL A 96 -5.96 10.95 7.20
N THR A 97 -5.45 9.78 6.79
CA THR A 97 -5.78 8.49 7.41
C THR A 97 -4.72 7.44 7.05
N TYR A 98 -4.67 6.36 7.82
CA TYR A 98 -3.84 5.21 7.52
C TYR A 98 -4.47 3.88 7.97
N GLN A 99 -4.04 2.79 7.33
CA GLN A 99 -4.37 1.40 7.68
C GLN A 99 -3.09 0.55 7.60
N LYS A 100 -2.95 -0.44 8.49
CA LYS A 100 -1.79 -1.36 8.55
C LYS A 100 -2.20 -2.84 8.34
N TYR A 101 -1.20 -3.68 8.07
CA TYR A 101 -1.27 -5.15 7.95
C TYR A 101 -1.79 -5.69 6.63
N GLN A 102 -2.99 -6.28 6.58
CA GLN A 102 -3.50 -7.03 5.41
C GLN A 102 -3.28 -6.28 4.09
N ARG A 103 -3.45 -4.96 4.14
CA ARG A 103 -3.00 -4.02 3.12
C ARG A 103 -2.70 -2.71 3.80
N TYR A 104 -1.54 -2.13 3.53
CA TYR A 104 -1.16 -0.85 4.09
C TYR A 104 -1.67 0.25 3.16
N ASN A 105 -2.35 1.23 3.74
CA ASN A 105 -2.82 2.41 3.02
C ASN A 105 -2.45 3.64 3.83
N LEU A 106 -1.92 4.67 3.17
CA LEU A 106 -1.73 5.99 3.76
C LEU A 106 -2.32 7.02 2.80
N VAL A 107 -3.18 7.88 3.32
CA VAL A 107 -3.76 8.98 2.54
C VAL A 107 -3.25 10.29 3.09
N PHE A 108 -2.71 11.12 2.22
CA PHE A 108 -2.19 12.43 2.54
C PHE A 108 -2.87 13.50 1.68
N THR A 109 -2.88 14.74 2.16
CA THR A 109 -3.30 15.90 1.38
C THR A 109 -2.25 17.00 1.44
N LYS A 110 -2.12 17.74 0.33
CA LYS A 110 -1.27 18.93 0.23
C LYS A 110 -1.94 19.88 -0.75
N GLU A 111 -2.33 21.06 -0.26
CA GLU A 111 -3.03 22.08 -1.06
C GLU A 111 -4.29 21.51 -1.75
N ASN A 112 -4.30 21.49 -3.09
CA ASN A 112 -5.37 20.94 -3.92
C ASN A 112 -5.14 19.48 -4.34
N ARG A 113 -4.20 18.76 -3.71
CA ARG A 113 -3.83 17.39 -4.07
C ARG A 113 -4.13 16.41 -2.95
N VAL A 114 -4.43 15.18 -3.35
CA VAL A 114 -4.53 14.00 -2.50
C VAL A 114 -3.51 12.99 -2.99
N CYS A 115 -2.72 12.44 -2.08
CA CYS A 115 -1.81 11.34 -2.34
C CYS A 115 -2.31 10.10 -1.59
N MET A 116 -2.49 9.00 -2.29
CA MET A 116 -2.78 7.70 -1.72
C MET A 116 -1.61 6.78 -1.99
N ILE A 117 -1.02 6.29 -0.91
CA ILE A 117 0.05 5.30 -0.93
C ILE A 117 -0.55 3.96 -0.53
N THR A 118 -0.42 2.98 -1.41
CA THR A 118 -0.81 1.60 -1.13
C THR A 118 0.42 0.73 -1.14
N ILE A 119 0.61 -0.08 -0.10
CA ILE A 119 1.67 -1.09 -0.05
C ILE A 119 1.00 -2.46 0.10
N GLU A 120 1.33 -3.36 -0.82
CA GLU A 120 0.80 -4.72 -0.87
C GLU A 120 1.94 -5.72 -1.00
N GLU A 121 2.05 -6.62 -0.04
CA GLU A 121 2.99 -7.71 -0.11
C GLU A 121 2.47 -8.78 -1.06
N SER A 122 3.26 -9.15 -2.06
CA SER A 122 2.92 -10.28 -2.91
C SER A 122 3.24 -11.58 -2.19
N PRO A 123 2.45 -12.65 -2.39
CA PRO A 123 2.83 -13.99 -1.93
C PRO A 123 4.20 -14.47 -2.46
N ILE A 124 4.71 -13.81 -3.50
CA ILE A 124 5.92 -14.19 -4.21
C ILE A 124 7.02 -13.12 -3.96
N TRP A 125 7.68 -13.11 -2.80
CA TRP A 125 9.00 -12.48 -2.54
C TRP A 125 9.21 -10.99 -2.92
N TYR A 126 8.17 -10.24 -3.27
CA TYR A 126 8.26 -8.82 -3.60
C TYR A 126 7.07 -8.04 -3.05
N THR A 127 7.31 -6.76 -2.80
CA THR A 127 6.33 -5.80 -2.32
C THR A 127 5.97 -4.86 -3.47
N TRP A 128 4.67 -4.65 -3.67
CA TRP A 128 4.14 -3.62 -4.55
C TRP A 128 3.92 -2.33 -3.78
N LEU A 129 4.29 -1.23 -4.41
CA LEU A 129 4.00 0.11 -3.92
C LEU A 129 3.27 0.87 -5.03
N GLU A 130 2.06 1.32 -4.73
CA GLU A 130 1.30 2.26 -5.55
C GLU A 130 1.38 3.63 -4.92
N VAL A 131 1.82 4.62 -5.69
CA VAL A 131 1.76 6.04 -5.33
C VAL A 131 0.82 6.74 -6.29
N LYS A 132 -0.36 7.12 -5.79
CA LYS A 132 -1.42 7.74 -6.59
C LYS A 132 -1.64 9.18 -6.15
N VAL A 133 -1.43 10.13 -7.05
CA VAL A 133 -1.65 11.56 -6.81
C VAL A 133 -2.81 12.05 -7.68
N THR A 134 -3.76 12.72 -7.04
CA THR A 134 -5.07 13.03 -7.58
C THR A 134 -5.46 14.45 -7.18
N PRO A 135 -6.14 15.23 -8.03
CA PRO A 135 -6.73 16.49 -7.60
C PRO A 135 -7.76 16.24 -6.50
N LYS A 136 -7.74 17.07 -5.46
CA LYS A 136 -8.77 17.08 -4.43
C LYS A 136 -10.06 17.58 -5.04
N ALA A 137 -11.11 16.76 -4.99
CA ALA A 137 -12.42 17.16 -5.46
C ALA A 137 -12.88 18.43 -4.73
N PRO A 138 -13.51 19.39 -5.43
CA PRO A 138 -14.19 20.49 -4.76
C PRO A 138 -15.29 19.91 -3.86
N SER A 139 -15.59 20.59 -2.76
CA SER A 139 -16.61 20.19 -1.78
C SER A 139 -18.01 19.99 -2.35
N ALA A 140 -18.27 20.49 -3.57
CA ALA A 140 -19.43 20.16 -4.38
C ALA A 140 -18.96 19.49 -5.69
N SER A 141 -18.89 18.16 -5.72
CA SER A 141 -18.59 17.39 -6.93
C SER A 141 -19.78 16.50 -7.29
N THR A 142 -20.39 16.74 -8.45
CA THR A 142 -21.36 15.82 -9.06
C THR A 142 -20.58 14.68 -9.73
N PRO A 143 -20.92 13.40 -9.48
CA PRO A 143 -20.30 12.29 -10.21
C PRO A 143 -20.48 12.45 -11.72
N ALA A 144 -19.44 12.12 -12.49
CA ALA A 144 -19.51 12.18 -13.96
C ALA A 144 -20.47 11.13 -14.56
N TYR A 145 -20.84 10.11 -13.77
CA TYR A 145 -21.90 9.19 -14.12
C TYR A 145 -23.24 9.86 -13.78
N SER A 146 -24.02 10.19 -14.82
CA SER A 146 -25.41 10.56 -14.65
C SER A 146 -26.09 9.44 -13.84
N ILE A 147 -26.77 9.77 -12.74
CA ILE A 147 -27.80 8.90 -12.17
C ILE A 147 -28.87 8.86 -13.26
N GLY A 148 -28.70 7.98 -14.24
CA GLY A 148 -29.77 7.66 -15.16
C GLY A 148 -30.96 7.28 -14.28
N SER A 149 -32.09 7.95 -14.47
CA SER A 149 -33.36 7.53 -13.89
C SER A 149 -33.48 6.04 -14.16
N GLN A 150 -33.27 5.21 -13.13
CA GLN A 150 -33.62 3.79 -13.23
C GLN A 150 -35.07 3.79 -13.73
N PRO A 151 -35.37 3.10 -14.85
CA PRO A 151 -36.74 2.77 -15.13
C PRO A 151 -37.28 2.14 -13.85
N ALA A 152 -38.35 2.70 -13.29
CA ALA A 152 -39.04 2.08 -12.17
C ALA A 152 -39.23 0.60 -12.54
N ASP A 153 -38.73 -0.30 -11.71
CA ASP A 153 -38.85 -1.74 -11.96
C ASP A 153 -40.32 -2.04 -12.25
N PRO A 154 -40.67 -2.61 -13.43
CA PRO A 154 -42.06 -2.90 -13.76
C PRO A 154 -42.63 -4.05 -12.92
N TYR A 155 -41.79 -4.70 -12.11
CA TYR A 155 -42.18 -5.71 -11.13
C TYR A 155 -42.48 -5.09 -9.77
N GLN A 156 -43.37 -4.10 -9.75
CA GLN A 156 -44.08 -3.73 -8.55
C GLN A 156 -45.43 -4.46 -8.56
N SER A 157 -45.39 -5.76 -8.25
CA SER A 157 -46.59 -6.57 -8.09
C SER A 157 -47.14 -6.42 -6.67
N ASP A 158 -48.16 -5.57 -6.59
CA ASP A 158 -49.29 -5.52 -5.66
C ASP A 158 -49.11 -5.22 -4.15
N PRO A 159 -50.10 -4.52 -3.56
CA PRO A 159 -50.11 -4.13 -2.16
C PRO A 159 -50.62 -5.29 -1.29
N SER A 160 -49.81 -5.75 -0.33
CA SER A 160 -50.34 -6.47 0.83
C SER A 160 -51.12 -5.49 1.70
N SER A 161 -52.37 -5.30 1.30
CA SER A 161 -53.44 -4.81 2.15
C SER A 161 -53.50 -5.65 3.44
N GLY A 162 -53.41 -4.95 4.57
CA GLY A 162 -54.05 -5.28 5.84
C GLY A 162 -53.75 -6.65 6.46
N SER A 163 -52.91 -6.66 7.49
CA SER A 163 -53.38 -7.22 8.75
C SER A 163 -52.87 -6.37 9.91
N SER A 164 -53.86 -5.94 10.68
CA SER A 164 -53.81 -5.16 11.90
C SER A 164 -52.88 -5.79 12.95
N PHE A 165 -52.06 -4.94 13.57
CA PHE A 165 -51.51 -5.23 14.89
C PHE A 165 -52.67 -5.27 15.88
N GLU A 166 -53.19 -6.46 16.16
CA GLU A 166 -54.08 -6.67 17.29
C GLU A 166 -53.23 -7.06 18.50
N SER A 167 -53.09 -6.10 19.42
CA SER A 167 -52.52 -6.30 20.75
C SER A 167 -53.68 -6.60 21.69
N GLU A 168 -53.72 -7.80 22.28
CA GLU A 168 -54.49 -8.23 23.48
C GLU A 168 -54.56 -9.77 23.48
N ARG A 169 -54.42 -10.58 24.54
CA ARG A 169 -54.36 -10.46 26.00
C ARG A 169 -53.60 -11.68 26.54
N THR A 170 -52.86 -11.45 27.62
CA THR A 170 -52.78 -12.26 28.86
C THR A 170 -53.52 -13.61 28.92
N LEU A 171 -52.85 -14.68 29.38
CA LEU A 171 -52.90 -15.23 30.76
C LEU A 171 -52.65 -16.76 30.80
N SER A 172 -51.66 -17.17 31.61
CA SER A 172 -51.54 -18.37 32.47
C SER A 172 -52.11 -19.74 32.04
N GLN A 173 -51.25 -20.77 32.04
CA GLN A 173 -50.98 -21.63 33.21
C GLN A 173 -49.57 -22.24 33.11
#